data_AF-A0A9D1FMU8-F1
#
_entry.id   AF-A0A9D1FMU8-F1
#
_cell.length_a   1.000
_cell.length_b   1.000
_cell.length_c   1.000
_cell.angle_alpha   90.00
_cell.angle_beta   90.00
_cell.angle_gamma   90.00
#
_symmetry.space_group_name_H-M   'P 1'
#
loop_
_entity.id
_entity.type
_entity.pdbx_description
1 polymer ?
#
loop_
_entity_poly.entity_id
_entity_poly.type
_entity_poly.pdbx_seq_one_letter_code
_entity_poly.pdbx_strand_id
1 'polypeptide(L)'
;MKDYITIEGEAQAEFVERKSRFIGYCRHVETETEALAFVEQLKKQNWDATHNVFAYSLREGQLKRCSDDGEPQGTAGVPVLDVLQKSGVVDVCMVVTRYFGGILLGAGGLVRAYSHGASIALEAAKKLHMTPCTRLSLDMDYGWYGKVSYILPQYNILVEESSFTDRVSMTLLIKSSRKEKFQADLVELTNGCVVPKEIIEEYADMQ
;
A
#
# COMPACT_ATOMS: atom_id res chain seq x y z
N MET A 1 2.07 -16.65 -4.65
CA MET A 1 1.96 -15.30 -4.05
C MET A 1 0.68 -14.66 -4.57
N LYS A 2 -0.14 -14.01 -3.72
CA LYS A 2 -1.46 -13.47 -4.12
C LYS A 2 -1.41 -11.96 -4.12
N ASP A 3 -2.10 -11.35 -5.09
CA ASP A 3 -2.28 -9.90 -5.17
C ASP A 3 -2.89 -9.37 -3.85
N TYR A 4 -2.50 -8.16 -3.47
CA TYR A 4 -3.04 -7.46 -2.30
C TYR A 4 -3.16 -5.96 -2.57
N ILE A 5 -3.87 -5.27 -1.68
CA ILE A 5 -4.01 -3.82 -1.74
C ILE A 5 -3.35 -3.22 -0.51
N THR A 6 -2.53 -2.21 -0.71
CA THR A 6 -1.99 -1.36 0.36
C THR A 6 -2.20 0.12 0.01
N ILE A 7 -1.57 1.05 0.74
CA ILE A 7 -1.60 2.47 0.43
C ILE A 7 -0.20 3.01 0.15
N GLU A 8 -0.11 4.11 -0.58
CA GLU A 8 1.13 4.87 -0.77
C GLU A 8 1.29 5.86 0.38
N GLY A 9 2.40 5.75 1.11
CA GLY A 9 2.81 6.75 2.12
C GLY A 9 1.82 6.91 3.27
N GLU A 10 1.51 8.17 3.60
CA GLU A 10 0.64 8.59 4.70
C GLU A 10 -0.49 9.48 4.17
N ALA A 11 -1.70 9.32 4.71
CA ALA A 11 -2.83 10.20 4.45
C ALA A 11 -3.59 10.53 5.74
N GLN A 12 -4.32 11.63 5.71
CA GLN A 12 -5.13 12.08 6.84
C GLN A 12 -6.39 12.80 6.35
N ALA A 13 -7.42 12.78 7.19
CA ALA A 13 -8.64 13.57 7.03
C ALA A 13 -9.27 13.84 8.39
N GLU A 14 -9.97 14.97 8.55
CA GLU A 14 -10.64 15.33 9.80
C GLU A 14 -12.11 15.68 9.62
N PHE A 15 -12.87 15.52 10.69
CA PHE A 15 -14.26 15.96 10.78
C PHE A 15 -14.62 16.35 12.22
N VAL A 16 -15.77 17.01 12.38
CA VAL A 16 -16.30 17.42 13.68
C VAL A 16 -17.70 16.83 13.86
N GLU A 17 -17.92 16.16 14.98
CA GLU A 17 -19.21 15.60 15.39
C GLU A 17 -19.52 16.03 16.82
N ARG A 18 -20.65 16.71 17.01
CA ARG A 18 -21.07 17.26 18.32
C ARG A 18 -19.94 17.99 19.07
N LYS A 19 -19.27 18.92 18.36
CA LYS A 19 -18.10 19.69 18.84
C LYS A 19 -16.83 18.87 19.12
N SER A 20 -16.89 17.54 19.09
CA SER A 20 -15.69 16.71 19.18
C SER A 20 -15.03 16.66 17.81
N ARG A 21 -13.72 16.95 17.75
CA ARG A 21 -12.93 16.87 16.51
C ARG A 21 -12.27 15.51 16.44
N PHE A 22 -12.33 14.89 15.28
CA PHE A 22 -11.70 13.61 14.97
C PHE A 22 -10.77 13.79 13.78
N ILE A 23 -9.53 13.33 13.91
CA ILE A 23 -8.55 13.32 12.84
C ILE A 23 -8.15 11.87 12.62
N GLY A 24 -8.50 11.33 11.46
CA GLY A 24 -8.04 10.02 11.03
C GLY A 24 -6.71 10.15 10.28
N TYR A 25 -5.78 9.27 10.60
CA TYR A 25 -4.50 9.09 9.95
C TYR A 25 -4.38 7.64 9.49
N CYS A 26 -3.76 7.42 8.34
CA CYS A 26 -3.34 6.09 7.89
C CYS A 26 -1.96 6.17 7.27
N ARG A 27 -1.15 5.13 7.50
CA ARG A 27 0.20 5.03 6.94
C ARG A 27 0.51 3.59 6.55
N HIS A 28 1.17 3.42 5.41
CA HIS A 28 1.76 2.15 5.04
C HIS A 28 2.85 1.75 6.03
N VAL A 29 2.77 0.52 6.55
CA VAL A 29 3.74 -0.06 7.49
C VAL A 29 3.81 -1.57 7.27
N GLU A 30 5.01 -2.12 7.29
CA GLU A 30 5.22 -3.55 7.04
C GLU A 30 5.45 -4.32 8.35
N THR A 31 5.86 -3.63 9.42
CA THR A 31 6.21 -4.25 10.70
C THR A 31 5.44 -3.67 11.89
N GLU A 32 5.32 -4.45 12.97
CA GLU A 32 4.73 -3.95 14.23
C GLU A 32 5.56 -2.79 14.79
N THR A 33 6.87 -2.81 14.63
CA THR A 33 7.75 -1.73 15.07
C THR A 33 7.45 -0.41 14.35
N GLU A 34 7.25 -0.43 13.02
CA GLU A 34 6.86 0.75 12.24
C GLU A 34 5.46 1.26 12.60
N ALA A 35 4.51 0.34 12.82
CA ALA A 35 3.16 0.67 13.27
C ALA A 35 3.19 1.38 14.62
N LEU A 36 3.90 0.83 15.61
CA LEU A 36 4.02 1.43 16.93
C LEU A 36 4.80 2.75 16.91
N ALA A 37 5.83 2.86 16.07
CA ALA A 37 6.54 4.13 15.86
C ALA A 37 5.60 5.21 15.29
N PHE A 38 4.67 4.86 14.40
CA PHE A 38 3.65 5.78 13.90
C PHE A 38 2.73 6.29 15.01
N VAL A 39 2.23 5.35 15.82
CA VAL A 39 1.33 5.65 16.94
C VAL A 39 2.01 6.60 17.93
N GLU A 40 3.26 6.33 18.29
CA GLU A 40 4.02 7.19 19.21
C GLU A 40 4.35 8.57 18.61
N GLN A 41 4.63 8.64 17.30
CA GLN A 41 4.78 9.91 16.59
C GLN A 41 3.50 10.75 16.71
N LEU A 42 2.34 10.17 16.42
CA LEU A 42 1.06 10.89 16.47
C LEU A 42 0.62 11.23 17.89
N LYS A 43 0.91 10.38 18.88
CA LYS A 43 0.71 10.70 20.30
C LYS A 43 1.53 11.91 20.74
N LYS A 44 2.77 12.04 20.27
CA LYS A 44 3.63 13.21 20.55
C LYS A 44 3.13 14.46 19.83
N GLN A 45 2.72 14.33 18.57
CA GLN A 45 2.17 15.43 17.78
C GLN A 45 0.86 15.95 18.37
N ASN A 46 -0.02 15.04 18.78
CA ASN A 46 -1.35 15.31 19.33
C ASN A 46 -1.37 15.05 20.86
N TRP A 47 -0.36 15.57 21.57
CA TRP A 47 -0.15 15.31 23.00
C TRP A 47 -1.30 15.82 23.89
N ASP A 48 -2.06 16.80 23.41
CA ASP A 48 -3.19 17.42 24.08
C ASP A 48 -4.54 16.80 23.67
N ALA A 49 -4.52 15.77 22.81
CA ALA A 49 -5.72 15.03 22.44
C ALA A 49 -6.28 14.24 23.62
N THR A 50 -7.59 13.99 23.58
CA THR A 50 -8.28 13.18 24.58
C THR A 50 -7.92 11.70 24.43
N HIS A 51 -7.92 11.20 23.18
CA HIS A 51 -7.59 9.81 22.85
C HIS A 51 -6.89 9.74 21.49
N ASN A 52 -5.93 8.82 21.35
CA ASN A 52 -5.23 8.43 20.13
C ASN A 52 -5.46 6.94 19.88
N VAL A 53 -6.67 6.63 19.43
CA VAL A 53 -7.14 5.26 19.16
C VAL A 53 -6.42 4.75 17.93
N PHE A 54 -5.93 3.51 17.95
CA PHE A 54 -5.22 2.96 16.81
C PHE A 54 -5.68 1.55 16.46
N ALA A 55 -5.50 1.20 15.20
CA ALA A 55 -5.54 -0.17 14.71
C ALA A 55 -4.52 -0.38 13.60
N TYR A 56 -4.01 -1.58 13.43
CA TYR A 56 -3.17 -1.92 12.28
C TYR A 56 -3.46 -3.34 11.80
N SER A 57 -3.19 -3.58 10.52
CA SER A 57 -3.29 -4.89 9.88
C SER A 57 -2.05 -5.13 9.04
N LEU A 58 -1.22 -6.09 9.44
CA LEU A 58 0.00 -6.50 8.75
C LEU A 58 -0.25 -7.82 8.02
N ARG A 59 0.25 -7.91 6.79
CA ARG A 59 0.18 -9.09 5.95
C ARG A 59 1.15 -10.15 6.45
N GLU A 60 2.38 -9.75 6.77
CA GLU A 60 3.35 -10.65 7.40
C GLU A 60 2.86 -11.07 8.79
N GLY A 61 2.87 -12.37 9.06
CA GLY A 61 2.34 -12.94 10.30
C GLY A 61 0.82 -12.81 10.48
N GLN A 62 0.10 -12.21 9.53
CA GLN A 62 -1.35 -11.94 9.60
C GLN A 62 -1.75 -11.19 10.88
N LEU A 63 -0.88 -10.32 11.38
CA LEU A 63 -1.05 -9.66 12.67
C LEU A 63 -2.06 -8.52 12.57
N LYS A 64 -3.02 -8.50 13.48
CA LYS A 64 -4.02 -7.44 13.61
C LYS A 64 -4.12 -7.02 15.06
N ARG A 65 -4.10 -5.71 15.32
CA ARG A 65 -4.21 -5.17 16.67
C ARG A 65 -5.02 -3.89 16.65
N CYS A 66 -5.69 -3.61 17.76
CA CYS A 66 -6.34 -2.33 18.01
C CYS A 66 -6.25 -1.94 19.48
N SER A 67 -6.47 -0.67 19.78
CA SER A 67 -6.52 -0.11 21.13
C SER A 67 -7.59 0.97 21.18
N ASP A 68 -8.42 0.95 22.22
CA ASP A 68 -9.41 2.01 22.50
C ASP A 68 -8.79 3.25 23.16
N ASP A 69 -7.51 3.21 23.56
CA ASP A 69 -6.75 4.34 24.16
C ASP A 69 -7.52 5.13 25.26
N GLY A 70 -8.26 4.41 26.11
CA GLY A 70 -9.03 5.00 27.22
C GLY A 70 -10.49 5.32 26.87
N GLU A 71 -10.93 5.17 25.62
CA GLU A 71 -12.35 5.12 25.28
C GLU A 71 -13.02 3.88 25.91
N PRO A 72 -14.36 3.87 26.06
CA PRO A 72 -15.08 2.69 26.48
C PRO A 72 -14.75 1.48 25.59
N GLN A 73 -14.51 0.34 26.23
CA GLN A 73 -14.03 -0.88 25.57
C GLN A 73 -14.87 -1.26 24.35
N GLY A 74 -14.19 -1.48 23.22
CA GLY A 74 -14.79 -1.90 21.96
C GLY A 74 -15.54 -0.80 21.20
N THR A 75 -15.54 0.44 21.69
CA THR A 75 -16.27 1.54 21.04
C THR A 75 -15.41 2.37 20.09
N ALA A 76 -14.10 2.11 20.00
CA ALA A 76 -13.19 2.89 19.18
C ALA A 76 -12.23 2.03 18.35
N GLY A 77 -11.32 1.28 18.99
CA GLY A 77 -10.27 0.52 18.30
C GLY A 77 -10.83 -0.58 17.39
N VAL A 78 -11.84 -1.30 17.86
CA VAL A 78 -12.54 -2.33 17.05
C VAL A 78 -13.20 -1.70 15.81
N PRO A 79 -14.01 -0.62 15.93
CA PRO A 79 -14.53 0.12 14.78
C PRO A 79 -13.49 0.59 13.75
N VAL A 80 -12.30 1.01 14.18
CA VAL A 80 -11.20 1.39 13.27
C VAL A 80 -10.63 0.16 12.56
N LEU A 81 -10.41 -0.94 13.29
CA LEU A 81 -9.91 -2.20 12.71
C LEU A 81 -10.90 -2.80 11.70
N ASP A 82 -12.20 -2.73 11.99
CA ASP A 82 -13.25 -3.21 11.09
C ASP A 82 -13.23 -2.50 9.73
N VAL A 83 -12.92 -1.20 9.71
CA VAL A 83 -12.78 -0.43 8.46
C VAL A 83 -11.62 -0.95 7.63
N LEU A 84 -10.44 -1.16 8.25
CA LEU A 84 -9.30 -1.77 7.59
C LEU A 84 -9.67 -3.15 7.00
N GLN A 85 -10.29 -4.01 7.80
CA GLN A 85 -10.65 -5.36 7.38
C GLN A 85 -11.65 -5.37 6.21
N LYS A 86 -12.70 -4.54 6.27
CA LYS A 86 -13.71 -4.45 5.21
C LYS A 86 -13.17 -3.84 3.93
N SER A 87 -12.16 -2.97 4.04
CA SER A 87 -11.51 -2.38 2.87
C SER A 87 -10.63 -3.35 2.08
N GLY A 88 -10.20 -4.46 2.70
CA GLY A 88 -9.25 -5.40 2.12
C GLY A 88 -7.81 -4.90 2.04
N VAL A 89 -7.53 -3.70 2.59
CA VAL A 89 -6.19 -3.10 2.63
C VAL A 89 -5.36 -3.73 3.74
N VAL A 90 -4.10 -4.04 3.45
CA VAL A 90 -3.12 -4.62 4.38
C VAL A 90 -1.82 -3.83 4.40
N ASP A 91 -0.97 -4.10 5.38
CA ASP A 91 0.29 -3.36 5.63
C ASP A 91 0.01 -1.88 5.91
N VAL A 92 -0.96 -1.64 6.80
CA VAL A 92 -1.42 -0.29 7.17
C VAL A 92 -1.65 -0.17 8.67
N CYS A 93 -1.21 0.96 9.22
CA CYS A 93 -1.58 1.42 10.56
C CYS A 93 -2.45 2.65 10.45
N MET A 94 -3.51 2.67 11.25
CA MET A 94 -4.44 3.78 11.39
C MET A 94 -4.45 4.31 12.81
N VAL A 95 -4.53 5.63 12.93
CA VAL A 95 -4.74 6.32 14.21
C VAL A 95 -5.90 7.28 14.02
N VAL A 96 -6.85 7.27 14.93
CA VAL A 96 -7.92 8.25 15.00
C VAL A 96 -7.77 9.03 16.29
N THR A 97 -7.30 10.27 16.15
CA THR A 97 -7.13 11.21 17.25
C THR A 97 -8.45 11.91 17.53
N ARG A 98 -8.87 11.95 18.79
CA ARG A 98 -10.09 12.64 19.24
C ARG A 98 -9.74 13.77 20.19
N TYR A 99 -10.31 14.94 19.91
CA TYR A 99 -10.41 16.07 20.83
C TYR A 99 -11.86 16.20 21.33
N PHE A 100 -12.08 16.00 22.63
CA PHE A 100 -13.42 16.05 23.22
C PHE A 100 -14.02 17.47 23.20
N GLY A 101 -15.23 17.57 22.65
CA GLY A 101 -15.93 18.85 22.48
C GLY A 101 -16.89 19.26 23.60
N GLY A 102 -16.89 18.57 24.74
CA GLY A 102 -17.81 18.83 25.86
C GLY A 102 -19.19 18.19 25.71
N ILE A 103 -19.49 17.47 24.61
CA ILE A 103 -20.75 16.76 24.40
C ILE A 103 -20.48 15.27 24.22
N LEU A 104 -21.08 14.44 25.08
CA LEU A 104 -20.96 13.00 25.00
C LEU A 104 -21.68 12.45 23.76
N LEU A 105 -21.02 11.52 23.06
CA LEU A 105 -21.55 10.84 21.87
C LEU A 105 -22.35 9.57 22.22
N GLY A 106 -22.11 8.99 23.40
CA GLY A 106 -22.57 7.65 23.78
C GLY A 106 -21.86 6.55 22.98
N ALA A 107 -21.97 5.29 23.42
CA ALA A 107 -21.24 4.17 22.83
C ALA A 107 -21.47 4.02 21.31
N GLY A 108 -22.73 4.04 20.86
CA GLY A 108 -23.05 3.96 19.44
C GLY A 108 -22.61 5.18 18.62
N GLY A 109 -22.51 6.36 19.26
CA GLY A 109 -21.96 7.56 18.61
C GLY A 109 -20.45 7.47 18.43
N LEU A 110 -19.72 6.94 19.42
CA LEU A 110 -18.28 6.69 19.34
C LEU A 110 -17.96 5.69 18.24
N VAL A 111 -18.66 4.55 18.21
CA VAL A 111 -18.47 3.53 17.17
C VAL A 111 -18.58 4.14 15.78
N ARG A 112 -19.62 4.93 15.52
CA ARG A 112 -19.81 5.59 14.22
C ARG A 112 -18.73 6.63 13.94
N ALA A 113 -18.36 7.45 14.91
CA ALA A 113 -17.35 8.49 14.73
C ALA A 113 -15.96 7.89 14.43
N TYR A 114 -15.55 6.85 15.16
CA TYR A 114 -14.26 6.19 14.94
C TYR A 114 -14.21 5.44 13.61
N SER A 115 -15.27 4.71 13.25
CA SER A 115 -15.36 4.12 11.91
C SER A 115 -15.33 5.19 10.81
N HIS A 116 -16.02 6.31 10.99
CA HIS A 116 -16.03 7.38 9.99
C HIS A 116 -14.65 8.02 9.83
N GLY A 117 -13.99 8.37 10.94
CA GLY A 117 -12.63 8.92 10.94
C GLY A 117 -11.64 8.02 10.24
N ALA A 118 -11.76 6.70 10.45
CA ALA A 118 -10.96 5.74 9.72
C ALA A 118 -11.30 5.70 8.22
N SER A 119 -12.59 5.66 7.86
CA SER A 119 -13.01 5.60 6.45
C SER A 119 -12.48 6.78 5.65
N ILE A 120 -12.65 8.01 6.16
CA ILE A 120 -12.25 9.21 5.43
C ILE A 120 -10.72 9.32 5.27
N ALA A 121 -9.94 8.85 6.25
CA ALA A 121 -8.49 8.81 6.14
C ALA A 121 -8.03 7.80 5.08
N LEU A 122 -8.69 6.63 5.04
CA LEU A 122 -8.39 5.60 4.06
C LEU A 122 -8.87 5.95 2.64
N GLU A 123 -9.95 6.73 2.53
CA GLU A 123 -10.43 7.29 1.25
C GLU A 123 -9.49 8.38 0.72
N ALA A 124 -8.86 9.16 1.60
CA ALA A 124 -7.86 10.16 1.25
C ALA A 124 -6.52 9.54 0.80
N ALA A 125 -6.26 8.28 1.15
CA ALA A 125 -5.05 7.57 0.74
C ALA A 125 -5.11 7.07 -0.70
N LYS A 126 -3.98 7.17 -1.40
CA LYS A 126 -3.78 6.52 -2.70
C LYS A 126 -3.57 5.02 -2.47
N LYS A 127 -4.46 4.19 -2.99
CA LYS A 127 -4.37 2.73 -2.90
C LYS A 127 -3.44 2.18 -3.98
N LEU A 128 -2.65 1.17 -3.62
CA LEU A 128 -1.73 0.47 -4.52
C LEU A 128 -2.19 -0.97 -4.72
N HIS A 129 -2.22 -1.43 -5.97
CA HIS A 129 -2.59 -2.80 -6.34
C HIS A 129 -1.36 -3.67 -6.54
N MET A 130 -0.85 -4.20 -5.44
CA MET A 130 0.40 -4.95 -5.39
C MET A 130 0.23 -6.35 -5.99
N THR A 131 0.97 -6.63 -7.06
CA THR A 131 0.96 -7.94 -7.74
C THR A 131 2.38 -8.50 -7.86
N PRO A 132 2.58 -9.83 -7.79
CA PRO A 132 3.90 -10.42 -7.99
C PRO A 132 4.46 -10.06 -9.36
N CYS A 133 5.59 -9.37 -9.34
CA CYS A 133 6.32 -8.90 -10.50
C CYS A 133 7.75 -9.43 -10.47
N THR A 134 8.32 -9.52 -11.65
CA THR A 134 9.72 -9.85 -11.84
C THR A 134 10.36 -8.72 -12.63
N ARG A 135 11.44 -8.16 -12.09
CA ARG A 135 12.27 -7.20 -12.79
C ARG A 135 13.28 -7.95 -13.64
N LEU A 136 13.32 -7.63 -14.93
CA LEU A 136 14.19 -8.24 -15.93
C LEU A 136 15.13 -7.19 -16.50
N SER A 137 16.35 -7.59 -16.83
CA SER A 137 17.24 -6.82 -17.70
C SER A 137 17.33 -7.49 -19.07
N LEU A 138 17.23 -6.67 -20.11
CA LEU A 138 17.56 -7.05 -21.48
C LEU A 138 18.81 -6.31 -21.91
N ASP A 139 19.65 -7.00 -22.68
CA ASP A 139 20.78 -6.41 -23.37
C ASP A 139 20.78 -6.90 -24.81
N MET A 140 20.82 -5.98 -25.76
CA MET A 140 20.62 -6.30 -27.17
C MET A 140 21.32 -5.33 -28.12
N ASP A 141 21.58 -5.78 -29.34
CA ASP A 141 21.99 -4.90 -30.43
C ASP A 141 20.82 -4.04 -30.91
N TYR A 142 21.12 -2.87 -31.47
CA TYR A 142 20.13 -1.93 -32.03
C TYR A 142 19.18 -2.56 -33.05
N GLY A 143 19.64 -3.57 -33.81
CA GLY A 143 18.80 -4.27 -34.79
C GLY A 143 17.62 -5.03 -34.17
N TRP A 144 17.71 -5.39 -32.88
CA TRP A 144 16.64 -6.09 -32.17
C TRP A 144 15.70 -5.13 -31.44
N TYR A 145 16.17 -3.95 -31.06
CA TYR A 145 15.42 -2.99 -30.24
C TYR A 145 14.00 -2.71 -30.77
N GLY A 146 13.85 -2.46 -32.08
CA GLY A 146 12.53 -2.19 -32.67
C GLY A 146 11.57 -3.38 -32.55
N LYS A 147 12.06 -4.60 -32.78
CA LYS A 147 11.25 -5.83 -32.67
C LYS A 147 10.89 -6.14 -31.22
N VAL A 148 11.85 -6.00 -30.31
CA VAL A 148 11.64 -6.24 -28.87
C VAL A 148 10.65 -5.23 -28.32
N SER A 149 10.85 -3.94 -28.58
CA SER A 149 9.96 -2.86 -28.13
C SER A 149 8.52 -3.03 -28.64
N TYR A 150 8.35 -3.59 -29.83
CA TYR A 150 7.03 -3.85 -30.41
C TYR A 150 6.22 -4.90 -29.64
N ILE A 151 6.86 -5.91 -29.04
CA ILE A 151 6.14 -6.97 -28.33
C ILE A 151 5.86 -6.61 -26.86
N LEU A 152 6.61 -5.70 -26.24
CA LEU A 152 6.48 -5.37 -24.81
C LEU A 152 5.04 -5.01 -24.38
N PRO A 153 4.27 -4.20 -25.13
CA PRO A 153 2.91 -3.84 -24.74
C PRO A 153 1.95 -5.04 -24.67
N GLN A 154 2.20 -6.11 -25.43
CA GLN A 154 1.34 -7.31 -25.45
C GLN A 154 1.37 -8.06 -24.11
N TYR A 155 2.45 -7.89 -23.35
CA TYR A 155 2.64 -8.50 -22.03
C TYR A 155 2.32 -7.54 -20.89
N ASN A 156 1.88 -6.30 -21.19
CA ASN A 156 1.72 -5.21 -20.23
C ASN A 156 3.01 -4.95 -19.44
N ILE A 157 4.16 -4.94 -20.13
CA ILE A 157 5.45 -4.66 -19.49
C ILE A 157 5.58 -3.16 -19.25
N LEU A 158 6.02 -2.80 -18.04
CA LEU A 158 6.49 -1.46 -17.74
C LEU A 158 7.99 -1.39 -18.06
N VAL A 159 8.38 -0.42 -18.89
CA VAL A 159 9.80 -0.13 -19.16
C VAL A 159 10.25 0.92 -18.14
N GLU A 160 11.10 0.52 -17.20
CA GLU A 160 11.56 1.39 -16.12
C GLU A 160 12.75 2.24 -16.55
N GLU A 161 13.66 1.65 -17.32
CA GLU A 161 14.86 2.32 -17.80
C GLU A 161 15.25 1.82 -19.20
N SER A 162 15.86 2.70 -19.98
CA SER A 162 16.48 2.34 -21.25
C SER A 162 17.77 3.12 -21.44
N SER A 163 18.85 2.41 -21.73
CA SER A 163 20.18 2.98 -22.02
C SER A 163 20.59 2.64 -23.44
N PHE A 164 21.13 3.64 -24.15
CA PHE A 164 21.51 3.56 -25.55
C PHE A 164 22.98 3.95 -25.70
N THR A 165 23.87 2.97 -25.54
CA THR A 165 25.32 3.14 -25.69
C THR A 165 25.80 2.45 -26.96
N ASP A 166 26.89 1.69 -26.89
CA ASP A 166 27.30 0.70 -27.89
C ASP A 166 26.23 -0.39 -28.12
N ARG A 167 25.43 -0.71 -27.09
CA ARG A 167 24.30 -1.62 -27.12
C ARG A 167 23.07 -0.96 -26.48
N VAL A 168 21.90 -1.59 -26.65
CA VAL A 168 20.67 -1.17 -25.98
C VAL A 168 20.42 -2.06 -24.78
N SER A 169 20.31 -1.44 -23.60
CA SER A 169 19.95 -2.12 -22.37
C SER A 169 18.61 -1.60 -21.86
N MET A 170 17.74 -2.50 -21.40
CA MET A 170 16.43 -2.14 -20.86
C MET A 170 16.19 -2.82 -19.51
N THR A 171 15.64 -2.07 -18.56
CA THR A 171 15.10 -2.61 -17.32
C THR A 171 13.58 -2.66 -17.44
N LEU A 172 13.03 -3.85 -17.28
CA LEU A 172 11.62 -4.16 -17.50
C LEU A 172 10.99 -4.70 -16.23
N LEU A 173 9.76 -4.30 -15.96
CA LEU A 173 8.93 -4.90 -14.93
C LEU A 173 7.75 -5.62 -15.58
N ILE A 174 7.62 -6.91 -15.29
CA ILE A 174 6.56 -7.78 -15.82
C ILE A 174 5.88 -8.53 -14.68
N LYS A 175 4.57 -8.76 -14.79
CA LYS A 175 3.88 -9.71 -13.90
C LYS A 175 4.56 -11.06 -13.96
N SER A 176 4.92 -11.64 -12.81
CA SER A 176 5.64 -12.93 -12.77
C SER A 176 4.89 -14.04 -13.50
N SER A 177 3.55 -14.00 -13.51
CA SER A 177 2.70 -14.95 -14.25
C SER A 177 2.83 -14.91 -15.78
N ARG A 178 3.44 -13.86 -16.33
CA ARG A 178 3.67 -13.68 -17.78
C ARG A 178 5.14 -13.86 -18.15
N LYS A 179 6.03 -13.99 -17.17
CA LYS A 179 7.49 -14.06 -17.34
C LYS A 179 7.91 -15.17 -18.29
N GLU A 180 7.51 -16.41 -18.01
CA GLU A 180 7.97 -17.58 -18.77
C GLU A 180 7.54 -17.50 -20.24
N LYS A 181 6.31 -17.06 -20.48
CA LYS A 181 5.79 -16.88 -21.83
C LYS A 181 6.54 -15.77 -22.58
N PHE A 182 6.71 -14.60 -21.95
CA PHE A 182 7.48 -13.51 -22.56
C PHE A 182 8.90 -13.93 -22.91
N GLN A 183 9.57 -14.65 -22.00
CA GLN A 183 10.92 -15.13 -22.23
C GLN A 183 11.00 -16.09 -23.43
N ALA A 184 10.07 -17.04 -23.55
CA ALA A 184 10.02 -17.95 -24.68
C ALA A 184 9.81 -17.21 -26.01
N ASP A 185 8.81 -16.31 -26.05
CA ASP A 185 8.45 -15.56 -27.25
C ASP A 185 9.59 -14.58 -27.67
N LEU A 186 10.31 -13.99 -26.71
CA LEU A 186 11.46 -13.12 -26.97
C LEU A 186 12.65 -13.90 -27.55
N VAL A 187 12.95 -15.08 -26.98
CA VAL A 187 14.03 -15.94 -27.47
C VAL A 187 13.74 -16.40 -28.90
N GLU A 188 12.50 -16.77 -29.21
CA GLU A 188 12.09 -17.14 -30.56
C GLU A 188 12.19 -15.94 -31.53
N LEU A 189 11.64 -14.79 -31.16
CA LEU A 189 11.66 -13.56 -31.96
C LEU A 189 13.09 -13.13 -32.33
N THR A 190 14.05 -13.37 -31.44
CA THR A 190 15.43 -12.93 -31.57
C THR A 190 16.39 -14.05 -31.99
N ASN A 191 15.88 -15.23 -32.34
CA ASN A 191 16.70 -16.42 -32.64
C ASN A 191 17.74 -16.74 -31.55
N GLY A 192 17.39 -16.49 -30.28
CA GLY A 192 18.26 -16.68 -29.12
C GLY A 192 19.29 -15.58 -28.89
N CYS A 193 19.29 -14.49 -29.66
CA CYS A 193 20.24 -13.39 -29.49
C CYS A 193 19.94 -12.53 -28.25
N VAL A 194 18.69 -12.47 -27.79
CA VAL A 194 18.29 -11.71 -26.60
C VAL A 194 17.66 -12.66 -25.59
N VAL A 195 18.27 -12.74 -24.41
CA VAL A 195 17.79 -13.56 -23.30
C VAL A 195 17.59 -12.65 -22.08
N PRO A 196 16.38 -12.58 -21.50
CA PRO A 196 16.16 -11.82 -20.29
C PRO A 196 16.96 -12.37 -19.12
N LYS A 197 17.52 -11.49 -18.31
CA LYS A 197 18.13 -11.83 -17.02
C LYS A 197 17.23 -11.35 -15.89
N GLU A 198 16.87 -12.24 -14.99
CA GLU A 198 16.12 -11.91 -13.79
C GLU A 198 17.00 -11.11 -12.81
N ILE A 199 16.49 -9.97 -12.34
CA ILE A 199 17.13 -9.14 -11.33
C ILE A 199 16.56 -9.48 -9.95
N ILE A 200 15.24 -9.35 -9.80
CA ILE A 200 14.54 -9.55 -8.53
C ILE A 200 13.07 -9.92 -8.77
N GLU A 201 12.50 -10.72 -7.86
CA GLU A 201 11.06 -10.88 -7.70
C GLU A 201 10.58 -10.01 -6.54
N GLU A 202 9.54 -9.22 -6.78
CA GLU A 202 8.98 -8.29 -5.80
C GLU A 202 7.47 -8.15 -6.02
N TYR A 203 6.81 -7.45 -5.11
CA TYR A 203 5.47 -6.94 -5.39
C TYR A 203 5.59 -5.50 -5.87
N ALA A 204 4.87 -5.18 -6.93
CA ALA A 204 4.79 -3.82 -7.44
C ALA A 204 3.37 -3.52 -7.89
N ASP A 205 3.01 -2.24 -7.87
CA ASP A 205 1.83 -1.76 -8.57
C ASP A 205 2.21 -1.49 -10.03
N MET A 206 1.43 -2.07 -10.95
CA MET A 206 1.67 -1.97 -12.40
C MET A 206 0.59 -1.14 -13.12
N GLN A 207 -0.25 -0.44 -12.36
CA GLN A 207 -1.32 0.43 -12.90
C GLN A 207 -0.81 1.81 -13.31
#